data_AF-X1P8F8-F1
#
_entry.id   AF-X1P8F8-F1
#
_cell.length_a   1.000
_cell.length_b   1.000
_cell.length_c   1.000
_cell.angle_alpha   90.00
_cell.angle_beta   90.00
_cell.angle_gamma   90.00
#
_symmetry.space_group_name_H-M   'P 1'
#
loop_
_entity.id
_entity.type
_entity.pdbx_description
1 polymer ?
#
loop_
_entity_poly.entity_id
_entity_poly.type
_entity_poly.pdbx_seq_one_letter_code
_entity_poly.pdbx_strand_id
1 'polypeptide(L)'
;SKLSDVTSEEQKKVFMDTMDRLFATNTREHWLKILRGVDIVSAPINTLLEASRDPDVIANNYVIEVDHPRVGKIKEVGFPWKFSKTPPKAGVAPELGEHNNEVYKGLGYSDADIEQFKKEGVI
;
A
#
# COMPACT_ATOMS: atom_id res chain seq x y z
N SER A 1 4.59 7.12 -38.61
CA SER A 1 3.78 7.25 -37.39
C SER A 1 3.81 8.72 -36.98
N LYS A 2 2.72 9.48 -37.21
CA LYS A 2 2.68 10.96 -37.14
C LYS A 2 2.69 11.53 -35.70
N LEU A 3 3.34 10.84 -34.77
CA LEU A 3 3.54 11.32 -33.39
C LEU A 3 4.99 11.78 -33.12
N SER A 4 5.89 11.72 -34.11
CA SER A 4 7.28 12.15 -33.96
C SER A 4 7.51 13.65 -34.15
N ASP A 5 6.52 14.41 -34.62
CA ASP A 5 6.71 15.79 -35.11
C ASP A 5 6.19 16.87 -34.14
N VAL A 6 5.95 16.53 -32.87
CA VAL A 6 5.70 17.53 -31.82
C VAL A 6 6.95 17.64 -30.96
N THR A 7 7.96 18.32 -31.49
CA THR A 7 9.29 18.45 -30.87
C THR A 7 9.78 19.89 -30.83
N SER A 8 8.91 20.86 -30.51
CA SER A 8 9.33 22.18 -30.04
C SER A 8 8.77 22.49 -28.65
N GLU A 9 9.59 23.09 -27.79
CA GLU A 9 9.18 23.50 -26.44
C GLU A 9 7.98 24.45 -26.45
N GLU A 10 7.86 25.26 -27.50
CA GLU A 10 6.75 26.20 -27.69
C GLU A 10 5.41 25.50 -27.92
N GLN A 11 5.38 24.45 -28.76
CA GLN A 11 4.15 23.68 -28.99
C GLN A 11 3.72 22.91 -27.73
N LYS A 12 4.68 22.34 -27.01
CA LYS A 12 4.43 21.68 -25.72
C LYS A 12 3.84 22.66 -24.72
N LYS A 13 4.39 23.87 -24.61
CA LYS A 13 3.88 24.92 -23.73
C LYS A 13 2.44 25.30 -24.08
N VAL A 14 2.15 25.57 -25.35
CA VAL A 14 0.79 25.92 -25.80
C VAL A 14 -0.21 24.79 -25.50
N PHE A 15 0.19 23.54 -25.68
CA PHE A 15 -0.64 22.39 -25.33
C PHE A 15 -0.94 22.35 -23.83
N MET A 16 0.10 22.40 -22.98
CA MET A 16 -0.07 22.37 -21.52
C MET A 16 -0.94 23.53 -21.02
N ASP A 17 -0.67 24.76 -21.47
CA ASP A 17 -1.45 25.95 -21.10
C ASP A 17 -2.94 25.84 -21.53
N THR A 18 -3.23 25.10 -22.60
CA THR A 18 -4.60 24.85 -23.05
C THR A 18 -5.28 23.77 -22.21
N MET A 19 -4.57 22.67 -21.93
CA MET A 19 -5.06 21.60 -21.06
C MET A 19 -5.37 22.12 -19.66
N ASP A 20 -4.49 22.93 -19.08
CA ASP A 20 -4.67 23.51 -17.74
C ASP A 20 -5.93 24.38 -17.66
N ARG A 21 -6.11 25.27 -18.64
CA ARG A 21 -7.31 26.12 -18.72
C ARG A 21 -8.59 25.30 -18.89
N LEU A 22 -8.56 24.25 -19.73
CA LEU A 22 -9.71 23.39 -19.94
C LEU A 22 -10.06 22.60 -18.68
N PHE A 23 -9.08 21.93 -18.08
CA PHE A 23 -9.31 21.12 -16.88
C PHE A 23 -9.79 21.94 -15.69
N ALA A 24 -9.42 23.22 -15.58
CA ALA A 24 -9.93 24.13 -14.57
C ALA A 24 -11.45 24.44 -14.67
N THR A 25 -12.09 24.17 -15.82
CA THR A 25 -13.52 24.50 -16.02
C THR A 25 -14.49 23.49 -15.42
N ASN A 26 -14.01 22.33 -14.94
CA ASN A 26 -14.87 21.30 -14.36
C ASN A 26 -14.14 20.42 -13.35
N THR A 27 -14.87 19.50 -12.73
CA THR A 27 -14.34 18.56 -11.74
C THR A 27 -13.45 17.48 -12.38
N ARG A 28 -12.57 16.91 -11.56
CA ARG A 28 -11.76 15.73 -11.92
C ARG A 28 -12.61 14.60 -12.48
N GLU A 29 -13.73 14.31 -11.82
CA GLU A 29 -14.65 13.21 -12.16
C GLU A 29 -15.31 13.43 -13.53
N HIS A 30 -15.67 14.68 -13.85
CA HIS A 30 -16.22 15.04 -15.16
C HIS A 30 -15.23 14.72 -16.28
N TRP A 31 -13.98 15.19 -16.14
CA TRP A 31 -12.96 14.98 -17.16
C TRP A 31 -12.56 13.51 -17.31
N LEU A 32 -12.39 12.78 -16.19
CA LEU A 32 -12.10 11.35 -16.23
C LEU A 32 -13.18 10.57 -16.98
N LYS A 33 -14.47 10.91 -16.78
CA LYS A 33 -15.57 10.27 -17.51
C LYS A 33 -15.48 10.51 -19.02
N ILE A 34 -15.19 11.74 -19.44
CA ILE A 34 -15.06 12.09 -20.85
C ILE A 34 -13.87 11.37 -21.48
N LEU A 35 -12.68 11.48 -20.87
CA LEU A 35 -11.43 10.94 -21.40
C LEU A 35 -11.51 9.41 -21.54
N ARG A 36 -12.01 8.71 -20.52
CA ARG A 36 -12.22 7.26 -20.59
C ARG A 36 -13.29 6.86 -21.59
N GLY A 37 -14.31 7.69 -21.79
CA GLY A 37 -15.36 7.45 -22.79
C GLY A 37 -14.88 7.50 -24.24
N VAL A 38 -13.68 8.03 -24.48
CA VAL A 38 -13.01 8.06 -25.80
C VAL A 38 -11.70 7.27 -25.81
N ASP A 39 -11.58 6.28 -24.92
CA ASP A 39 -10.42 5.37 -24.80
C ASP A 39 -9.07 6.07 -24.51
N ILE A 40 -9.10 7.27 -23.92
CA ILE A 40 -7.89 7.93 -23.42
C ILE A 40 -7.55 7.39 -22.04
N VAL A 41 -6.35 6.80 -21.93
CA VAL A 41 -5.78 6.35 -20.66
C VAL A 41 -5.62 7.54 -19.72
N SER A 42 -6.40 7.53 -18.64
CA SER A 42 -6.48 8.62 -17.68
C SER A 42 -6.78 8.09 -16.27
N ALA A 43 -6.02 8.60 -15.31
CA ALA A 43 -6.12 8.23 -13.91
C ALA A 43 -6.18 9.48 -13.01
N PRO A 44 -6.95 9.45 -11.92
CA PRO A 44 -6.91 10.52 -10.93
C PRO A 44 -5.56 10.54 -10.22
N ILE A 45 -5.16 11.73 -9.77
CA ILE A 45 -4.18 11.86 -8.68
C ILE A 45 -4.96 11.68 -7.38
N ASN A 46 -4.76 10.56 -6.71
CA ASN A 46 -5.43 10.21 -5.47
C ASN A 46 -4.63 10.65 -4.25
N THR A 47 -5.32 11.08 -3.20
CA THR A 47 -4.77 11.12 -1.84
C THR A 47 -4.49 9.70 -1.33
N LEU A 48 -3.69 9.57 -0.27
CA LEU A 48 -3.44 8.26 0.35
C LEU A 48 -4.73 7.57 0.81
N LEU A 49 -5.69 8.34 1.32
CA LEU A 49 -6.99 7.80 1.77
C LEU A 49 -7.82 7.29 0.58
N GLU A 50 -7.90 8.06 -0.51
CA GLU A 50 -8.57 7.62 -1.74
C GLU A 50 -7.89 6.38 -2.33
N ALA A 51 -6.56 6.39 -2.42
CA ALA A 51 -5.79 5.25 -2.92
C ALA A 51 -6.03 3.98 -2.08
N SER A 52 -6.11 4.10 -0.75
CA SER A 52 -6.39 2.96 0.15
C SER A 52 -7.80 2.35 -0.02
N ARG A 53 -8.68 3.04 -0.74
CA ARG A 53 -10.07 2.64 -1.01
C ARG A 53 -10.31 2.37 -2.49
N ASP A 54 -9.28 2.49 -3.32
CA ASP A 54 -9.39 2.30 -4.76
C ASP A 54 -9.76 0.84 -5.07
N PRO A 55 -10.72 0.58 -5.97
CA PRO A 55 -11.17 -0.77 -6.30
C PRO A 55 -10.04 -1.68 -6.79
N ASP A 56 -9.09 -1.16 -7.56
CA ASP A 56 -7.97 -1.95 -8.08
C ASP A 56 -6.96 -2.26 -6.97
N VAL A 57 -6.76 -1.33 -6.02
CA VAL A 57 -5.94 -1.56 -4.82
C VAL A 57 -6.53 -2.65 -3.94
N ILE A 58 -7.84 -2.62 -3.70
CA ILE A 58 -8.55 -3.63 -2.90
C ILE A 58 -8.55 -4.98 -3.63
N ALA A 59 -8.93 -5.02 -4.91
CA ALA A 59 -8.97 -6.25 -5.70
C ALA A 59 -7.60 -6.94 -5.82
N ASN A 60 -6.51 -6.18 -5.70
CA ASN A 60 -5.17 -6.72 -5.72
C ASN A 60 -4.56 -7.01 -4.34
N ASN A 61 -5.30 -6.79 -3.25
CA ASN A 61 -4.81 -6.93 -1.88
C ASN A 61 -3.54 -6.10 -1.61
N TYR A 62 -3.44 -4.92 -2.22
CA TYR A 62 -2.35 -3.97 -1.94
C TYR A 62 -2.58 -3.21 -0.63
N VAL A 63 -3.83 -3.17 -0.16
CA VAL A 63 -4.20 -2.83 1.21
C VAL A 63 -5.00 -3.98 1.77
N ILE A 64 -4.62 -4.45 2.95
CA ILE A 64 -5.22 -5.60 3.62
C ILE A 64 -5.75 -5.20 5.01
N GLU A 65 -6.68 -5.98 5.52
CA GLU A 65 -7.15 -5.85 6.91
C GLU A 65 -6.50 -6.94 7.77
N VAL A 66 -5.98 -6.54 8.92
CA VAL A 66 -5.36 -7.43 9.91
C VAL A 66 -6.09 -7.26 11.24
N ASP A 67 -6.45 -8.37 11.88
CA ASP A 67 -7.04 -8.38 13.22
C ASP A 67 -5.92 -8.28 14.28
N HIS A 68 -5.69 -7.08 14.82
CA HIS A 68 -4.70 -6.86 15.87
C HIS A 68 -5.29 -7.15 17.26
N PRO A 69 -4.64 -7.93 18.14
CA PRO A 69 -5.19 -8.38 19.43
C PRO A 69 -5.58 -7.24 20.37
N ARG A 70 -4.80 -6.14 20.41
CA ARG A 70 -5.09 -4.96 21.24
C ARG A 70 -6.02 -3.90 20.63
N VAL A 71 -5.86 -3.58 19.34
CA VAL A 71 -6.53 -2.43 18.71
C VAL A 71 -7.64 -2.80 17.74
N GLY A 72 -7.89 -4.10 17.54
CA GLY A 72 -8.90 -4.61 16.62
C GLY A 72 -8.43 -4.54 15.17
N LYS A 73 -9.38 -4.39 14.24
CA LYS A 73 -9.10 -4.36 12.80
C LYS A 73 -8.33 -3.12 12.40
N ILE A 74 -7.17 -3.33 11.79
CA ILE A 74 -6.33 -2.28 11.21
C ILE A 74 -6.10 -2.53 9.72
N LYS A 75 -5.76 -1.47 9.00
CA LYS A 75 -5.34 -1.55 7.59
C LYS A 75 -3.84 -1.48 7.48
N GLU A 76 -3.26 -2.39 6.72
CA GLU A 76 -1.83 -2.44 6.44
C GLU A 76 -1.58 -2.50 4.94
N VAL A 77 -0.36 -2.13 4.54
CA VAL A 77 0.10 -2.32 3.16
C VAL A 77 0.28 -3.81 2.93
N GLY A 78 -0.41 -4.33 1.92
CA GLY A 78 -0.32 -5.73 1.52
C GLY A 78 0.91 -6.01 0.66
N PHE A 79 0.82 -7.06 -0.16
CA PHE A 79 1.95 -7.53 -0.95
C PHE A 79 1.76 -7.14 -2.41
N PRO A 80 2.72 -6.45 -3.04
CA PRO A 80 2.58 -6.02 -4.44
C PRO A 80 2.76 -7.18 -5.44
N TRP A 81 3.15 -8.37 -4.96
CA TRP A 81 3.32 -9.59 -5.75
C TRP A 81 2.32 -10.68 -5.35
N LYS A 82 1.92 -11.50 -6.32
CA LYS A 82 1.06 -12.66 -6.12
C LYS A 82 1.85 -13.94 -6.44
N PHE A 83 2.00 -14.81 -5.45
CA PHE A 83 2.62 -16.13 -5.62
C PHE A 83 1.55 -17.22 -5.61
N SER A 84 1.50 -18.04 -6.67
CA SER A 84 0.49 -19.09 -6.82
C SER A 84 0.69 -20.27 -5.85
N LYS A 85 1.95 -20.61 -5.51
CA LYS A 85 2.27 -21.74 -4.63
C LYS A 85 2.46 -21.34 -3.16
N THR A 86 2.97 -20.14 -2.92
CA THR A 86 3.34 -19.65 -1.59
C THR A 86 2.78 -18.25 -1.39
N PRO A 87 1.44 -18.10 -1.36
CA PRO A 87 0.82 -16.80 -1.16
C PRO A 87 1.31 -16.20 0.16
N PRO A 88 1.74 -14.93 0.17
CA PRO A 88 2.21 -14.29 1.38
C PRO A 88 1.05 -14.15 2.38
N LYS A 89 1.35 -14.37 3.65
CA LYS A 89 0.40 -14.19 4.75
C LYS A 89 0.87 -13.02 5.59
N ALA A 90 0.02 -12.00 5.71
CA ALA A 90 0.24 -10.99 6.73
C ALA A 90 -0.14 -11.54 8.10
N GLY A 91 0.60 -11.12 9.10
CA GLY A 91 0.36 -11.41 10.50
C GLY A 91 0.65 -10.17 11.33
N VAL A 92 0.19 -10.17 12.57
CA VAL A 92 0.47 -9.07 13.49
C VAL A 92 1.90 -9.20 13.99
N ALA A 93 2.59 -8.07 14.13
CA ALA A 93 3.89 -8.04 14.79
C ALA A 93 3.75 -8.53 16.24
N PRO A 94 4.66 -9.40 16.73
CA PRO A 94 4.57 -9.89 18.09
C PRO A 94 4.79 -8.76 19.10
N GLU A 95 4.23 -8.93 20.29
CA GLU A 95 4.51 -8.06 21.42
C GLU A 95 5.95 -8.25 21.92
N LEU A 96 6.44 -7.25 22.68
CA LEU A 96 7.76 -7.33 23.29
C LEU A 96 7.84 -8.56 24.20
N GLY A 97 8.72 -9.49 23.84
CA GLY A 97 8.94 -10.71 24.60
C GLY A 97 7.89 -11.82 24.42
N GLU A 98 6.94 -11.69 23.50
CA GLU A 98 5.84 -12.65 23.30
C GLU A 98 6.35 -14.09 23.09
N HIS A 99 7.47 -14.25 22.38
CA HIS A 99 8.06 -15.54 22.06
C HIS A 99 9.29 -15.91 22.92
N ASN A 100 9.62 -15.14 23.97
CA ASN A 100 10.81 -15.38 24.79
C ASN A 100 10.86 -16.82 25.33
N ASN A 101 9.77 -17.26 25.99
CA ASN A 101 9.72 -18.60 26.58
C ASN A 101 9.88 -19.72 25.54
N GLU A 102 9.25 -19.57 24.37
CA GLU A 102 9.33 -20.54 23.28
C GLU A 102 10.77 -20.66 22.77
N VAL A 103 11.42 -19.52 22.52
CA VAL A 103 12.80 -19.46 22.04
C VAL A 103 13.78 -20.02 23.06
N TYR A 104 13.69 -19.63 24.35
CA TYR A 104 14.61 -20.14 25.38
C TYR A 104 14.47 -21.64 25.62
N LYS A 105 13.24 -22.16 25.61
CA LYS A 105 13.00 -23.61 25.67
C LYS A 105 13.58 -24.32 24.45
N GLY A 106 13.42 -23.75 23.25
CA GLY A 106 14.02 -24.26 22.02
C GLY A 106 15.56 -24.31 22.06
N LEU A 107 16.18 -23.43 22.87
CA LEU A 107 17.63 -23.39 23.10
C LEU A 107 18.09 -24.33 24.24
N GLY A 108 17.16 -24.98 24.96
CA GLY A 108 17.47 -25.93 26.02
C GLY A 108 17.52 -25.36 27.44
N TYR A 109 17.11 -24.11 27.65
CA TYR A 109 16.98 -23.54 29.00
C TYR A 109 15.76 -24.13 29.73
N SER A 110 15.93 -24.40 31.03
CA SER A 110 14.85 -24.88 31.87
C SER A 110 13.92 -23.73 32.30
N ASP A 111 12.72 -24.06 32.80
CA ASP A 111 11.82 -23.06 33.39
C ASP A 111 12.48 -22.32 34.56
N ALA A 112 13.40 -22.97 35.30
CA ALA A 112 14.13 -22.35 36.39
C ALA A 112 15.13 -21.29 35.91
N ASP A 113 15.83 -21.54 34.79
CA ASP A 113 16.76 -20.58 34.18
C ASP A 113 16.02 -19.35 33.66
N ILE A 114 14.87 -19.56 33.00
CA ILE A 114 14.05 -18.48 32.46
C ILE A 114 13.51 -17.58 33.58
N GLU A 115 13.04 -18.16 34.69
CA GLU A 115 12.62 -17.39 35.86
C GLU A 115 13.76 -16.62 36.52
N GLN A 116 14.99 -17.15 36.47
CA GLN A 116 16.17 -16.43 36.94
C GLN A 116 16.49 -15.22 36.05
N PHE A 117 16.45 -15.39 34.72
CA PHE A 117 16.70 -14.29 33.78
C PHE A 117 15.72 -13.12 33.95
N LYS A 118 14.43 -13.41 34.21
CA LYS A 118 13.43 -12.38 34.53
C LYS A 118 13.77 -11.62 35.81
N LYS A 119 14.23 -12.33 36.86
CA LYS A 119 14.62 -11.70 38.14
C LYS A 119 15.87 -10.84 37.99
N GLU A 120 16.80 -11.24 37.13
CA GLU A 120 18.03 -10.50 36.85
C GLU A 120 17.83 -9.33 35.87
N GLY A 121 16.63 -9.20 35.27
CA GLY A 121 16.31 -8.16 34.30
C GLY A 121 17.01 -8.34 32.94
N VAL A 122 17.44 -9.57 32.64
CA VAL A 122 18.02 -9.94 31.34
C VAL A 122 16.92 -10.03 30.28
N ILE A 123 15.70 -10.41 30.68
CA ILE A 123 14.50 -10.56 29.83
C ILE A 123 13.24 -10.05 30.51
#